data_AF-A0A956KSB8-F1
#
_entry.id   AF-A0A956KSB8-F1
#
_cell.length_a   1.000
_cell.length_b   1.000
_cell.length_c   1.000
_cell.angle_alpha   90.00
_cell.angle_beta   90.00
_cell.angle_gamma   90.00
#
_symmetry.space_group_name_H-M   'P 1'
#
loop_
_entity.id
_entity.type
_entity.pdbx_description
1 polymer ?
#
loop_
_entity_poly.entity_id
_entity_poly.type
_entity_poly.pdbx_seq_one_letter_code
_entity_poly.pdbx_strand_id
1 'polypeptide(L)'
;MLRPTDQSRGSTRIPEQAWTWLAVFAAAAALVFGRELGRWIAGALLLAVAPSLLAPLRSLSVRVLGRWHERIVGALPLLLVVGMVASLLGDLALGRPPASRDHGIHYFQTKVLIEQLIPQGQLVGYSDRLNTGYPLGDSYPMLGYLLTGAANLLSFGLISLRTSYAWGILAVWVVSLWAVWWLAATIARELTGDAASEDKSVLL
;
A
#
# COMPACT_ATOMS: atom_id res chain seq x y z
N MET A 1 31.05 33.55 15.29
CA MET A 1 30.13 34.12 14.29
C MET A 1 30.46 33.50 12.93
N LEU A 2 29.67 32.53 12.46
CA LEU A 2 29.86 31.92 11.14
C LEU A 2 29.13 32.79 10.11
N ARG A 3 29.85 33.31 9.11
CA ARG A 3 29.27 34.09 8.01
C ARG A 3 28.35 33.17 7.18
N PRO A 4 27.13 33.61 6.80
CA PRO A 4 26.37 32.94 5.75
C PRO A 4 27.27 32.93 4.51
N THR A 5 27.61 31.74 4.02
CA THR A 5 28.25 31.62 2.72
C THR A 5 27.20 32.01 1.69
N ASP A 6 27.32 33.22 1.15
CA ASP A 6 26.60 33.64 -0.04
C ASP A 6 26.86 32.60 -1.12
N GLN A 7 25.85 31.78 -1.36
CA GLN A 7 25.85 30.73 -2.36
C GLN A 7 25.85 31.35 -3.75
N SER A 8 26.96 31.94 -4.18
CA SER A 8 27.27 32.16 -5.60
C SER A 8 27.56 30.80 -6.24
N ARG A 9 26.52 29.99 -6.35
CA ARG A 9 26.52 28.67 -7.00
C ARG A 9 26.80 28.87 -8.50
N GLY A 10 27.82 28.17 -9.00
CA GLY A 10 28.33 28.29 -10.37
C GLY A 10 27.30 28.01 -11.48
N SER A 11 27.64 28.43 -12.70
CA SER A 11 26.82 28.49 -13.92
C SER A 11 26.28 27.14 -14.46
N THR A 12 26.45 26.04 -13.74
CA THR A 12 26.15 24.67 -14.22
C THR A 12 25.02 23.99 -13.47
N ARG A 13 24.23 24.70 -12.65
CA ARG A 13 23.08 24.08 -11.99
C ARG A 13 21.93 23.86 -12.97
N ILE A 14 21.60 22.58 -13.17
CA ILE A 14 20.38 22.13 -13.81
C ILE A 14 19.18 22.73 -13.05
N PRO A 15 18.20 23.37 -13.73
CA PRO A 15 17.00 23.89 -13.09
C PRO A 15 16.25 22.79 -12.35
N GLU A 16 15.71 23.10 -11.16
CA GLU A 16 14.94 22.13 -10.35
C GLU A 16 13.77 21.51 -11.14
N GLN A 17 13.13 22.31 -11.99
CA GLN A 17 12.06 21.84 -12.89
C GLN A 17 12.53 20.75 -13.85
N ALA A 18 13.78 20.77 -14.30
CA ALA A 18 14.30 19.75 -15.21
C ALA A 18 14.36 18.37 -14.53
N TRP A 19 14.67 18.32 -13.24
CA TRP A 19 14.63 17.06 -12.46
C TRP A 19 13.20 16.55 -12.27
N THR A 20 12.24 17.44 -12.04
CA THR A 20 10.81 17.08 -11.97
C THR A 20 10.34 16.46 -13.29
N TRP A 21 10.62 17.11 -14.41
CA TRP A 21 10.24 16.60 -15.73
C TRP A 21 10.94 15.29 -16.07
N LEU A 22 12.23 15.16 -15.76
CA LEU A 22 12.96 13.90 -15.95
C LEU A 22 12.30 12.76 -15.18
N ALA A 23 11.91 12.97 -13.92
CA ALA A 23 11.22 11.97 -13.11
C ALA A 23 9.83 11.61 -13.68
N VAL A 24 9.07 12.59 -14.19
CA VAL A 24 7.78 12.34 -14.85
C VAL A 24 7.96 11.50 -16.11
N PHE A 25 8.92 11.84 -16.98
CA PHE A 25 9.20 11.06 -18.18
C PHE A 25 9.69 9.65 -17.85
N ALA A 26 10.56 9.52 -16.85
CA ALA A 26 11.01 8.22 -16.35
C ALA A 26 9.84 7.39 -15.79
N ALA A 27 8.92 8.00 -15.06
CA ALA A 27 7.71 7.34 -14.56
C ALA A 27 6.79 6.88 -15.70
N ALA A 28 6.57 7.73 -16.71
CA ALA A 28 5.78 7.37 -17.89
C ALA A 28 6.41 6.21 -18.67
N ALA A 29 7.72 6.26 -18.90
CA ALA A 29 8.46 5.16 -19.54
C ALA A 29 8.38 3.87 -18.70
N ALA A 30 8.53 3.96 -17.38
CA ALA A 30 8.39 2.82 -16.48
C ALA A 30 6.98 2.20 -16.55
N LEU A 31 5.91 3.00 -16.62
CA LEU A 31 4.55 2.51 -16.80
C LEU A 31 4.36 1.77 -18.13
N VAL A 32 4.91 2.31 -19.22
CA VAL A 32 4.75 1.73 -20.57
C VAL A 32 5.57 0.45 -20.73
N PHE A 33 6.81 0.43 -20.27
CA PHE A 33 7.77 -0.64 -20.58
C PHE A 33 8.04 -1.61 -19.43
N GLY A 34 7.84 -1.19 -18.18
CA GLY A 34 8.33 -1.92 -17.01
C GLY A 34 7.38 -2.98 -16.44
N ARG A 35 6.18 -3.18 -17.02
CA ARG A 35 5.15 -4.11 -16.51
C ARG A 35 4.88 -3.85 -15.02
N GLU A 36 4.84 -4.88 -14.17
CA GLU A 36 4.58 -4.72 -12.73
C GLU A 36 5.66 -3.90 -12.02
N LEU A 37 6.94 -4.20 -12.23
CA LEU A 37 8.04 -3.45 -11.62
C LEU A 37 8.01 -1.97 -12.04
N GLY A 38 7.66 -1.73 -13.32
CA GLY A 38 7.47 -0.40 -13.88
C GLY A 38 6.43 0.43 -13.17
N ARG A 39 5.29 -0.17 -12.79
CA ARG A 39 4.25 0.50 -12.00
C ARG A 39 4.76 0.95 -10.64
N TRP A 40 5.52 0.12 -9.95
CA TRP A 40 6.13 0.46 -8.65
C TRP A 40 7.15 1.59 -8.77
N ILE A 41 8.04 1.50 -9.75
CA ILE A 41 9.04 2.55 -10.02
C ILE A 41 8.35 3.87 -10.36
N ALA A 42 7.34 3.82 -11.24
CA ALA A 42 6.58 5.01 -11.61
C ALA A 42 5.85 5.62 -10.42
N GLY A 43 5.19 4.81 -9.59
CA GLY A 43 4.54 5.27 -8.36
C GLY A 43 5.51 5.96 -7.42
N ALA A 44 6.67 5.37 -7.16
CA ALA A 44 7.71 5.95 -6.31
C ALA A 44 8.23 7.29 -6.86
N LEU A 45 8.53 7.35 -8.17
CA LEU A 45 8.98 8.58 -8.82
C LEU A 45 7.93 9.68 -8.74
N LEU A 46 6.67 9.36 -9.04
CA LEU A 46 5.57 10.32 -8.98
C LEU A 46 5.34 10.84 -7.56
N LEU A 47 5.41 9.97 -6.54
CA LEU A 47 5.33 10.39 -5.14
C LEU A 47 6.48 11.31 -4.76
N ALA A 48 7.70 11.02 -5.21
CA ALA A 48 8.88 11.83 -4.91
C ALA A 48 8.77 13.26 -5.49
N VAL A 49 8.18 13.41 -6.68
CA VAL A 49 8.02 14.73 -7.33
C VAL A 49 6.63 15.36 -7.14
N ALA A 50 5.72 14.69 -6.44
CA ALA A 50 4.35 15.18 -6.22
C ALA A 50 4.31 16.61 -5.63
N PRO A 51 5.12 17.00 -4.63
CA PRO A 51 5.08 18.38 -4.11
C PRO A 51 5.36 19.43 -5.19
N SER A 52 6.36 19.18 -6.05
CA SER A 52 6.75 20.08 -7.15
C SER A 52 5.69 20.13 -8.25
N LEU A 53 5.05 18.99 -8.57
CA LEU A 53 3.96 18.94 -9.54
C LEU A 53 2.68 19.62 -9.04
N LEU A 54 2.42 19.57 -7.74
CA LEU A 54 1.23 20.17 -7.13
C LEU A 54 1.36 21.67 -6.88
N ALA A 55 2.58 22.22 -6.82
CA ALA A 55 2.80 23.64 -6.54
C ALA A 55 2.17 24.60 -7.58
N PRO A 56 2.30 24.40 -8.90
CA PRO A 56 1.64 25.24 -9.91
C PRO A 56 0.12 25.03 -9.92
N LEU A 57 -0.34 23.81 -9.66
CA LEU A 57 -1.77 23.50 -9.61
C LEU A 57 -2.46 24.26 -8.49
N ARG A 58 -1.81 24.38 -7.32
CA ARG A 58 -2.32 25.18 -6.19
C ARG A 58 -2.55 26.66 -6.54
N SER A 59 -1.73 27.26 -7.40
CA SER A 59 -1.87 28.68 -7.76
C SER A 59 -2.96 28.91 -8.82
N LEU A 60 -3.12 27.96 -9.75
CA LEU A 60 -4.19 27.95 -10.75
C LEU A 60 -5.57 27.64 -10.14
N SER A 61 -5.62 26.70 -9.21
CA SER A 61 -6.86 26.21 -8.63
C SER A 61 -7.57 27.25 -7.76
N VAL A 62 -6.83 28.14 -7.08
CA VAL A 62 -7.42 29.26 -6.32
C VAL A 62 -8.20 30.22 -7.22
N ARG A 63 -7.73 30.48 -8.45
CA ARG A 63 -8.40 31.40 -9.39
C ARG A 63 -9.63 30.79 -10.05
N VAL A 64 -9.58 29.51 -10.41
CA VAL A 64 -10.60 28.86 -11.24
C VAL A 64 -11.64 28.11 -10.42
N LEU A 65 -11.24 27.42 -9.34
CA LEU A 65 -12.13 26.53 -8.59
C LEU A 65 -12.82 27.19 -7.40
N GLY A 66 -12.45 28.42 -7.03
CA GLY A 66 -13.09 29.22 -5.98
C GLY A 66 -13.49 28.39 -4.75
N ARG A 67 -14.79 28.28 -4.50
CA ARG A 67 -15.39 27.56 -3.35
C ARG A 67 -15.17 26.03 -3.30
N TRP A 68 -14.79 25.39 -4.40
CA TRP A 68 -14.48 23.95 -4.43
C TRP A 68 -13.00 23.65 -4.17
N HIS A 69 -12.15 24.69 -4.19
CA HIS A 69 -10.72 24.58 -4.02
C HIS A 69 -10.33 23.83 -2.74
N GLU A 70 -10.86 24.26 -1.59
CA GLU A 70 -10.53 23.67 -0.29
C GLU A 70 -10.94 22.20 -0.20
N ARG A 71 -12.12 21.85 -0.74
CA ARG A 71 -12.60 20.46 -0.78
C ARG A 71 -11.71 19.59 -1.65
N ILE A 72 -11.33 20.07 -2.84
CA ILE A 72 -10.51 19.31 -3.78
C ILE A 72 -9.08 19.16 -3.26
N VAL A 73 -8.46 20.24 -2.76
CA VAL A 73 -7.12 20.20 -2.19
C VAL A 73 -7.09 19.32 -0.93
N GLY A 74 -8.13 19.37 -0.10
CA GLY A 74 -8.27 18.49 1.06
C GLY A 74 -8.46 17.03 0.67
N ALA A 75 -9.21 16.74 -0.40
CA ALA A 75 -9.47 15.38 -0.86
C ALA A 75 -8.35 14.79 -1.73
N LEU A 76 -7.51 15.63 -2.35
CA LEU A 76 -6.51 15.20 -3.33
C LEU A 76 -5.53 14.14 -2.79
N PRO A 77 -4.94 14.27 -1.58
CA PRO A 77 -4.08 13.22 -1.03
C PRO A 77 -4.81 11.88 -0.91
N LEU A 78 -6.07 11.89 -0.46
CA LEU A 78 -6.88 10.69 -0.37
C LEU A 78 -7.14 10.07 -1.74
N LEU A 79 -7.51 10.88 -2.73
CA LEU A 79 -7.73 10.41 -4.11
C LEU A 79 -6.46 9.80 -4.72
N LEU A 80 -5.29 10.39 -4.46
CA LEU A 80 -4.01 9.84 -4.91
C LEU A 80 -3.72 8.49 -4.26
N VAL A 81 -3.93 8.36 -2.95
CA VAL A 81 -3.76 7.09 -2.23
C VAL A 81 -4.74 6.04 -2.76
N VAL A 82 -6.02 6.39 -2.94
CA VAL A 82 -7.05 5.49 -3.49
C VAL A 82 -6.68 5.04 -4.90
N GLY A 83 -6.26 5.97 -5.77
CA GLY A 83 -5.81 5.65 -7.12
C GLY A 83 -4.60 4.71 -7.13
N MET A 84 -3.61 4.97 -6.26
CA MET A 84 -2.44 4.12 -6.11
C MET A 84 -2.82 2.71 -5.63
N VAL A 85 -3.62 2.61 -4.57
CA VAL A 85 -4.14 1.35 -4.03
C VAL A 85 -4.90 0.57 -5.10
N ALA A 86 -5.81 1.22 -5.83
CA ALA A 86 -6.56 0.58 -6.91
C ALA A 86 -5.63 0.08 -8.03
N SER A 87 -4.60 0.84 -8.39
CA SER A 87 -3.66 0.45 -9.44
C SER A 87 -2.75 -0.72 -9.05
N LEU A 88 -2.36 -0.82 -7.77
CA LEU A 88 -1.43 -1.84 -7.28
C LEU A 88 -2.14 -3.09 -6.77
N LEU A 89 -3.31 -2.94 -6.18
CA LEU A 89 -4.05 -4.01 -5.50
C LEU A 89 -5.38 -4.37 -6.19
N GLY A 90 -5.75 -3.69 -7.28
CA GLY A 90 -7.01 -3.92 -7.99
C GLY A 90 -7.19 -5.37 -8.46
N ASP A 91 -6.12 -6.01 -8.94
CA ASP A 91 -6.16 -7.42 -9.32
C ASP A 91 -6.50 -8.34 -8.13
N LEU A 92 -6.05 -8.01 -6.91
CA LEU A 92 -6.42 -8.75 -5.71
C LEU A 92 -7.92 -8.65 -5.44
N ALA A 93 -8.50 -7.46 -5.58
CA ALA A 93 -9.95 -7.25 -5.43
C ALA A 93 -10.75 -8.06 -6.45
N LEU A 94 -10.21 -8.23 -7.67
CA LEU A 94 -10.77 -9.08 -8.72
C LEU A 94 -10.50 -10.59 -8.52
N GLY A 95 -9.92 -11.00 -7.39
CA GLY A 95 -9.66 -12.41 -7.09
C GLY A 95 -8.44 -13.00 -7.79
N ARG A 96 -7.51 -12.15 -8.27
CA ARG A 96 -6.30 -12.56 -8.99
C ARG A 96 -5.09 -12.37 -8.08
N PRO A 97 -4.61 -13.44 -7.41
CA PRO A 97 -3.44 -13.32 -6.54
C PRO A 97 -2.16 -13.12 -7.35
N PRO A 98 -1.08 -12.61 -6.74
CA PRO A 98 0.17 -12.35 -7.45
C PRO A 98 0.80 -13.66 -7.93
N ALA A 99 1.30 -13.66 -9.17
CA ALA A 99 1.96 -14.82 -9.77
C ALA A 99 3.45 -14.83 -9.40
N SER A 100 3.78 -15.22 -8.16
CA SER A 100 5.16 -15.44 -7.72
C SER A 100 5.34 -16.84 -7.15
N ARG A 101 6.59 -17.34 -7.13
CA ARG A 101 6.93 -18.63 -6.52
C ARG A 101 6.51 -18.68 -5.05
N ASP A 102 6.77 -17.60 -4.33
CA ASP A 102 6.47 -17.46 -2.90
C ASP A 102 4.96 -17.53 -2.62
N HIS A 103 4.16 -16.75 -3.36
CA HIS A 103 2.69 -16.82 -3.26
C HIS A 103 2.13 -18.17 -3.71
N GLY A 104 2.77 -18.86 -4.66
CA GLY A 104 2.41 -20.22 -5.04
C GLY A 104 2.55 -21.21 -3.89
N ILE A 105 3.63 -21.13 -3.12
CA ILE A 105 3.85 -21.97 -1.93
C ILE A 105 2.80 -21.67 -0.86
N HIS A 106 2.58 -20.40 -0.54
CA HIS A 106 1.60 -20.00 0.47
C HIS A 106 0.16 -20.35 0.06
N TYR A 107 -0.21 -20.17 -1.21
CA TYR A 107 -1.51 -20.60 -1.71
C TYR A 107 -1.70 -22.11 -1.57
N PHE A 108 -0.68 -22.90 -1.89
CA PHE A 108 -0.72 -24.34 -1.72
C PHE A 108 -0.87 -24.73 -0.24
N GLN A 109 -0.14 -24.08 0.66
CA GLN A 109 -0.25 -24.30 2.11
C GLN A 109 -1.66 -23.98 2.62
N THR A 110 -2.26 -22.87 2.18
CA THR A 110 -3.66 -22.55 2.44
C THR A 110 -4.58 -23.67 1.92
N LYS A 111 -4.35 -24.19 0.71
CA LYS A 111 -5.13 -25.29 0.15
C LYS A 111 -5.05 -26.57 0.98
N VAL A 112 -3.86 -26.96 1.43
CA VAL A 112 -3.69 -28.12 2.33
C VAL A 112 -4.44 -27.93 3.63
N LEU A 113 -4.35 -26.74 4.25
CA LEU A 113 -5.08 -26.42 5.46
C LEU A 113 -6.60 -26.57 5.27
N ILE A 114 -7.15 -25.93 4.24
CA ILE A 114 -8.60 -25.89 4.00
C ILE A 114 -9.16 -27.24 3.59
N GLU A 115 -8.48 -27.96 2.68
CA GLU A 115 -9.03 -29.19 2.08
C GLU A 115 -8.69 -30.46 2.86
N GLN A 116 -7.70 -30.44 3.75
CA GLN A 116 -7.24 -31.65 4.44
C GLN A 116 -7.29 -31.52 5.96
N LEU A 117 -6.65 -30.49 6.53
CA LEU A 117 -6.49 -30.40 7.99
C LEU A 117 -7.78 -29.95 8.69
N ILE A 118 -8.43 -28.88 8.21
CA ILE A 118 -9.65 -28.36 8.83
C ILE A 118 -10.78 -29.42 8.87
N PRO A 119 -11.04 -30.19 7.79
CA PRO A 119 -12.01 -31.28 7.83
C PRO A 119 -11.70 -32.37 8.87
N GLN A 120 -10.44 -32.51 9.27
CA GLN A 120 -10.00 -33.44 10.32
C GLN A 120 -9.97 -32.80 11.72
N GLY A 121 -10.40 -31.55 11.86
CA GLY A 121 -10.32 -30.80 13.11
C GLY A 121 -8.89 -30.38 13.48
N GLN A 122 -7.98 -30.29 12.50
CA GLN A 122 -6.57 -29.96 12.70
C GLN A 122 -6.24 -28.59 12.09
N LEU A 123 -5.31 -27.87 12.74
CA LEU A 123 -4.72 -26.63 12.22
C LEU A 123 -3.23 -26.77 11.92
N VAL A 124 -2.59 -27.83 12.41
CA VAL A 124 -1.17 -28.15 12.20
C VAL A 124 -1.08 -29.63 11.86
N GLY A 125 -0.09 -30.03 11.06
CA GLY A 125 0.06 -31.43 10.66
C GLY A 125 1.10 -31.63 9.57
N TYR A 126 1.23 -32.86 9.09
CA TYR A 126 2.16 -33.21 8.02
C TYR A 126 1.40 -33.53 6.73
N SER A 127 1.91 -33.06 5.59
CA SER A 127 1.35 -33.39 4.28
C SER A 127 2.46 -33.84 3.33
N ASP A 128 2.24 -34.96 2.64
CA ASP A 128 3.12 -35.53 1.62
C ASP A 128 2.88 -34.95 0.21
N ARG A 129 1.88 -34.07 0.05
CA ARG A 129 1.50 -33.52 -1.26
C ARG A 129 2.51 -32.55 -1.86
N LEU A 130 3.51 -32.11 -1.09
CA LEU A 130 4.65 -31.30 -1.54
C LEU A 130 5.94 -32.10 -1.41
N ASN A 131 6.42 -32.67 -2.51
CA ASN A 131 7.70 -33.38 -2.60
C ASN A 131 7.84 -34.52 -1.55
N THR A 132 8.88 -34.48 -0.70
CA THR A 132 9.14 -35.48 0.36
C THR A 132 8.36 -35.21 1.66
N GLY A 133 7.28 -34.42 1.54
CA GLY A 133 6.41 -33.99 2.62
C GLY A 133 6.91 -32.78 3.42
N TYR A 134 5.96 -32.05 4.00
CA TYR A 134 6.17 -30.74 4.61
C TYR A 134 5.32 -30.58 5.89
N PRO A 135 5.92 -30.15 7.02
CA PRO A 135 5.18 -29.83 8.23
C PRO A 135 4.45 -28.49 8.09
N LEU A 136 3.12 -28.52 8.11
CA LEU A 136 2.27 -27.35 8.08
C LEU A 136 2.06 -26.81 9.51
N GLY A 137 2.36 -25.53 9.71
CA GLY A 137 2.22 -24.84 11.01
C GLY A 137 3.51 -24.71 11.81
N ASP A 138 4.55 -25.48 11.47
CA ASP A 138 5.85 -25.38 12.15
C ASP A 138 6.73 -24.28 11.58
N SER A 139 6.70 -24.08 10.25
CA SER A 139 7.57 -23.09 9.57
C SER A 139 6.92 -21.71 9.42
N TYR A 140 5.59 -21.62 9.49
CA TYR A 140 4.85 -20.38 9.28
C TYR A 140 3.61 -20.31 10.17
N PRO A 141 3.24 -19.12 10.69
CA PRO A 141 2.05 -18.95 11.51
C PRO A 141 0.77 -19.30 10.73
N MET A 142 -0.07 -20.15 11.31
CA MET A 142 -1.33 -20.60 10.70
C MET A 142 -2.33 -19.47 10.44
N LEU A 143 -2.23 -18.37 11.19
CA LEU A 143 -3.15 -17.23 11.08
C LEU A 143 -3.18 -16.65 9.67
N GLY A 144 -2.04 -16.58 8.97
CA GLY A 144 -2.00 -16.08 7.59
C GLY A 144 -2.78 -16.97 6.61
N TYR A 145 -2.68 -18.29 6.79
CA TYR A 145 -3.41 -19.26 5.96
C TYR A 145 -4.90 -19.27 6.28
N LEU A 146 -5.28 -19.15 7.55
CA LEU A 146 -6.67 -18.99 7.96
C LEU A 146 -7.27 -17.71 7.39
N LEU A 147 -6.56 -16.58 7.49
CA LEU A 147 -7.03 -15.30 6.94
C LEU A 147 -7.24 -15.39 5.41
N THR A 148 -6.31 -16.01 4.69
CA THR A 148 -6.41 -16.18 3.24
C THR A 148 -7.44 -17.23 2.81
N GLY A 149 -7.77 -18.20 3.66
CA GLY A 149 -8.85 -19.16 3.43
C GLY A 149 -10.23 -18.72 3.96
N ALA A 150 -10.31 -17.63 4.73
CA ALA A 150 -11.49 -17.28 5.51
C ALA A 150 -12.74 -17.08 4.66
N ALA A 151 -12.65 -16.36 3.53
CA ALA A 151 -13.82 -16.11 2.69
C ALA A 151 -14.35 -17.41 2.08
N ASN A 152 -13.48 -18.34 1.69
CA ASN A 152 -13.87 -19.67 1.22
C ASN A 152 -14.56 -20.47 2.33
N LEU A 153 -13.97 -20.54 3.53
CA LEU A 153 -14.54 -21.25 4.68
C LEU A 153 -15.89 -20.70 5.11
N LEU A 154 -15.98 -19.39 5.35
CA LEU A 154 -17.19 -18.72 5.84
C LEU A 154 -18.33 -18.74 4.82
N SER A 155 -17.99 -18.84 3.53
CA SER A 155 -18.99 -18.99 2.46
C SER A 155 -19.28 -20.44 2.09
N PHE A 156 -18.75 -21.41 2.85
CA PHE A 156 -18.88 -22.85 2.57
C PHE A 156 -18.50 -23.23 1.13
N GLY A 157 -17.47 -22.57 0.59
CA GLY A 157 -16.95 -22.83 -0.75
C GLY A 157 -17.61 -22.06 -1.89
N LEU A 158 -18.63 -21.22 -1.63
CA LEU A 158 -19.23 -20.36 -2.66
C LEU A 158 -18.20 -19.39 -3.28
N ILE A 159 -17.29 -18.87 -2.45
CA ILE A 159 -16.14 -18.10 -2.91
C ILE A 159 -14.98 -19.06 -3.17
N SER A 160 -14.46 -19.06 -4.40
CA SER A 160 -13.33 -19.94 -4.75
C SER A 160 -12.13 -19.70 -3.85
N LEU A 161 -11.35 -20.75 -3.55
CA LEU A 161 -10.17 -20.63 -2.69
C LEU A 161 -9.15 -19.62 -3.25
N ARG A 162 -9.00 -19.56 -4.58
CA ARG A 162 -8.14 -18.59 -5.26
C ARG A 162 -8.58 -17.14 -4.99
N THR A 163 -9.88 -16.88 -5.09
CA THR A 163 -10.46 -15.56 -4.79
C THR A 163 -10.30 -15.22 -3.31
N SER A 164 -10.61 -16.17 -2.42
CA SER A 164 -10.42 -16.02 -0.98
C SER A 164 -8.97 -15.66 -0.66
N TYR A 165 -8.01 -16.34 -1.27
CA TYR A 165 -6.59 -16.09 -1.04
C TYR A 165 -6.17 -14.68 -1.47
N ALA A 166 -6.61 -14.24 -2.66
CA ALA A 166 -6.37 -12.88 -3.13
C ALA A 166 -6.98 -11.82 -2.20
N TRP A 167 -8.22 -12.05 -1.73
CA TRP A 167 -8.89 -11.15 -0.78
C TRP A 167 -8.24 -11.13 0.59
N GLY A 168 -7.72 -12.25 1.07
CA GLY A 168 -6.94 -12.29 2.32
C GLY A 168 -5.66 -11.46 2.21
N ILE A 169 -4.93 -11.54 1.09
CA ILE A 169 -3.77 -10.67 0.85
C ILE A 169 -4.19 -9.21 0.80
N LEU A 170 -5.30 -8.89 0.12
CA LEU A 170 -5.84 -7.53 0.08
C LEU A 170 -6.16 -7.01 1.49
N ALA A 171 -6.78 -7.84 2.34
CA ALA A 171 -7.10 -7.48 3.71
C ALA A 171 -5.83 -7.16 4.53
N VAL A 172 -4.76 -7.97 4.39
CA VAL A 172 -3.47 -7.67 5.03
C VAL A 172 -2.95 -6.30 4.61
N TRP A 173 -2.96 -5.99 3.30
CA TRP A 173 -2.52 -4.69 2.81
C TRP A 173 -3.35 -3.53 3.34
N VAL A 174 -4.68 -3.68 3.38
CA VAL A 174 -5.58 -2.65 3.93
C VAL A 174 -5.27 -2.40 5.41
N VAL A 175 -5.08 -3.46 6.21
CA VAL A 175 -4.71 -3.33 7.63
C VAL A 175 -3.35 -2.68 7.80
N SER A 176 -2.35 -3.04 6.98
CA SER A 176 -1.02 -2.42 7.01
C SER A 176 -1.08 -0.93 6.66
N LEU A 177 -1.83 -0.55 5.62
CA LEU A 177 -2.00 0.86 5.24
C LEU A 177 -2.69 1.66 6.34
N TRP A 178 -3.72 1.08 6.96
CA TRP A 178 -4.41 1.70 8.09
C TRP A 178 -3.47 1.90 9.29
N ALA A 179 -2.66 0.90 9.64
CA ALA A 179 -1.70 1.00 10.73
C ALA A 179 -0.66 2.10 10.49
N VAL A 180 -0.13 2.21 9.27
CA VAL A 180 0.82 3.26 8.88
C VAL A 180 0.17 4.64 8.95
N TRP A 181 -1.05 4.79 8.42
CA TRP A 181 -1.80 6.03 8.50
C TRP A 181 -2.07 6.44 9.94
N TRP A 182 -2.53 5.50 10.78
CA TRP A 182 -2.83 5.73 12.18
C TRP A 182 -1.58 6.22 12.93
N LEU A 183 -0.44 5.57 12.73
CA LEU A 183 0.83 5.96 13.33
C LEU A 183 1.24 7.38 12.90
N ALA A 184 1.18 7.67 11.59
CA ALA A 184 1.52 8.98 11.06
C ALA A 184 0.60 10.09 11.62
N ALA A 185 -0.70 9.81 11.74
CA ALA A 185 -1.67 10.73 12.31
C ALA A 185 -1.42 10.98 13.80
N THR A 186 -1.03 9.95 14.55
CA THR A 186 -0.66 10.08 15.97
C THR A 186 0.57 10.98 16.14
N ILE A 187 1.64 10.73 15.38
CA ILE A 187 2.85 11.57 15.39
C ILE A 187 2.52 13.01 15.02
N ALA A 188 1.69 13.23 14.00
CA ALA A 188 1.30 14.57 13.58
C ALA A 188 0.58 15.34 14.70
N ARG A 189 -0.40 14.70 15.39
CA ARG A 189 -1.11 15.29 16.53
C ARG A 189 -0.20 15.62 17.71
N GLU A 190 0.79 14.78 17.98
CA GLU A 190 1.79 15.04 19.02
C GLU A 190 2.66 16.25 18.67
N LEU A 191 3.09 16.36 17.41
CA LEU A 191 3.93 17.47 16.94
C LEU A 191 3.18 18.81 16.86
N THR A 192 1.87 18.81 16.61
CA THR A 192 1.05 20.04 16.60
C THR A 192 0.66 20.53 17.99
N GLY A 193 0.90 19.71 19.04
CA GLY A 193 0.51 20.04 20.42
C GLY A 193 -0.98 19.88 20.70
N ASP A 194 -1.76 19.30 19.77
CA ASP A 194 -3.20 19.08 19.95
C ASP A 194 -3.49 18.13 21.12
N ALA A 195 -2.59 17.17 21.35
CA ALA A 195 -2.69 16.20 22.45
C ALA A 195 -2.72 16.83 23.86
N ALA A 196 -2.17 18.04 24.03
CA ALA A 196 -2.16 18.73 25.33
C ALA A 196 -3.45 19.51 25.63
N SER A 197 -4.35 19.65 24.64
CA SER A 197 -5.56 20.46 24.76
C SER A 197 -6.82 19.66 25.14
N GLU A 198 -6.89 18.36 24.81
CA GLU A 198 -8.04 17.50 25.13
C GLU A 198 -8.09 17.05 26.61
N ASP A 199 -6.99 17.08 27.34
CA ASP A 199 -6.92 16.55 28.72
C ASP A 199 -7.41 17.53 29.81
N LYS A 200 -7.84 18.74 29.43
CA LYS A 200 -8.31 19.76 30.40
C LYS A 200 -9.82 19.83 30.58
N SER A 201 -10.62 19.17 29.74
CA SER A 201 -12.09 19.23 29.80
C SER A 201 -12.76 18.09 30.57
N VAL A 202 -11.99 17.15 31.13
CA VAL A 202 -12.53 15.99 31.89
C VAL A 202 -12.39 16.18 33.42
N LEU A 203 -11.85 17.32 33.88
CA LEU A 203 -11.65 17.63 35.31
C LEU A 203 -12.60 18.70 35.88
N LEU A 204 -13.81 18.86 35.31
CA LEU A 204 -14.87 19.70 35.91
C LEU A 204 -16.20 18.94 36.00
#